data_AF-A0A8I0BVB8-F1
#
_entry.id   AF-A0A8I0BVB8-F1
#
_cell.length_a   1.000
_cell.length_b   1.000
_cell.length_c   1.000
_cell.angle_alpha   90.00
_cell.angle_beta   90.00
_cell.angle_gamma   90.00
#
_symmetry.space_group_name_H-M   'P 1'
#
loop_
_entity.id
_entity.type
_entity.pdbx_description
1 polymer ?
#
loop_
_entity_poly.entity_id
_entity_poly.type
_entity_poly.pdbx_seq_one_letter_code
_entity_poly.pdbx_strand_id
1 'polypeptide(L)'
;MSLRSPSLLLALCAVVIPLIIAAPTTAQSTDGRWVMPRTADGHPDLQGSWTNETLTPMSRPDGQDQALALDVAAQGEKRRADIAAFLARPSDPDREAPPVGGDGSTAGGSGGVGGYNYFYIDSGDNYAVFNGEIRSSLIIDPPNGQRPPLTEEGQRRTEERREFRSQFEEYDNPENRPLGERCMMSFGSNAGPPMLPNYFYNNNYTIVQTADHVMIMTEMVHDVRIIKLGTPDPLPENVRPWMGDSWGHWQGDTLVVETANINLQQTLAGYPPVAFAPSEAAKVTERFTRADENTINYEFTVEDPTMLSGSFSGEVPFKTLDGLVYEYSCHEGNYALHGILSGARAFERGNN
;
A
#
# COMPACT_ATOMS: atom_id res chain seq x y z
N MET A 1 4.49 -85.40 -18.44
CA MET A 1 3.70 -84.98 -17.26
C MET A 1 3.65 -83.45 -17.33
N SER A 2 2.62 -82.83 -17.91
CA SER A 2 1.32 -82.49 -17.28
C SER A 2 1.56 -81.60 -16.05
N LEU A 3 1.13 -80.34 -15.91
CA LEU A 3 -0.06 -79.60 -16.36
C LEU A 3 0.27 -78.09 -16.48
N ARG A 4 -0.14 -77.41 -17.56
CA ARG A 4 -1.26 -76.43 -17.68
C ARG A 4 -1.14 -75.10 -16.88
N SER A 5 -0.99 -74.02 -17.66
CA SER A 5 -1.35 -72.61 -17.38
C SER A 5 -2.84 -72.44 -17.01
N PRO A 6 -3.28 -71.36 -16.33
CA PRO A 6 -3.48 -70.04 -16.98
C PRO A 6 -3.19 -68.80 -16.08
N SER A 7 -2.58 -67.75 -16.63
CA SER A 7 -3.23 -66.49 -17.09
C SER A 7 -3.95 -65.68 -16.00
N LEU A 8 -3.33 -64.59 -15.56
CA LEU A 8 -4.03 -63.41 -15.03
C LEU A 8 -3.38 -62.16 -15.63
N LEU A 9 -4.04 -61.62 -16.66
CA LEU A 9 -3.79 -60.28 -17.19
C LEU A 9 -4.29 -59.26 -16.16
N LEU A 10 -3.37 -58.50 -15.58
CA LEU A 10 -3.67 -57.20 -15.00
C LEU A 10 -3.23 -56.14 -16.02
N ALA A 11 -4.21 -55.67 -16.80
CA ALA A 11 -4.06 -54.51 -17.65
C ALA A 11 -4.05 -53.25 -16.76
N LEU A 12 -2.87 -52.68 -16.54
CA LEU A 12 -2.73 -51.36 -15.92
C LEU A 12 -2.85 -50.31 -17.03
N CYS A 13 -4.04 -49.73 -17.19
CA CYS A 13 -4.22 -48.54 -18.03
C CYS A 13 -3.55 -47.35 -17.33
N ALA A 14 -2.30 -47.04 -17.72
CA ALA A 14 -1.67 -45.78 -17.38
C ALA A 14 -2.33 -44.65 -18.20
N VAL A 15 -3.29 -43.95 -17.60
CA VAL A 15 -3.78 -42.68 -18.12
C VAL A 15 -2.70 -41.63 -17.84
N VAL A 16 -1.87 -41.35 -18.83
CA VAL A 16 -0.97 -40.20 -18.82
C VAL A 16 -1.84 -38.97 -19.08
N ILE A 17 -2.24 -38.27 -18.02
CA ILE A 17 -2.79 -36.93 -18.13
C ILE A 17 -1.60 -36.02 -18.45
N PRO A 18 -1.54 -35.35 -19.62
CA PRO A 18 -0.52 -34.33 -19.82
C PRO A 18 -0.86 -33.19 -18.86
N LEU A 19 0.02 -32.98 -17.88
CA LEU A 19 0.04 -31.78 -17.07
C LEU A 19 0.35 -30.62 -18.03
N ILE A 20 -0.69 -29.94 -18.52
CA ILE A 20 -0.53 -28.68 -19.24
C ILE A 20 -0.10 -27.67 -18.19
N ILE A 21 1.21 -27.56 -18.00
CA ILE A 21 1.82 -26.42 -17.34
C ILE A 21 1.57 -25.26 -18.31
N ALA A 22 0.56 -24.45 -18.03
CA ALA A 22 0.40 -23.16 -18.70
C ALA A 22 1.62 -22.32 -18.31
N ALA A 23 2.63 -22.30 -19.18
CA ALA A 23 3.70 -21.33 -19.08
C ALA A 23 3.07 -19.93 -19.17
N PRO A 24 3.52 -18.95 -18.37
CA PRO A 24 3.11 -17.58 -18.56
C PRO A 24 3.47 -17.19 -19.99
N THR A 25 2.50 -16.68 -20.74
CA THR A 25 2.69 -16.17 -22.09
C THR A 25 3.63 -14.96 -21.97
N THR A 26 4.93 -15.21 -22.03
CA THR A 26 5.95 -14.16 -22.08
C THR A 26 5.58 -13.22 -23.23
N ALA A 27 5.45 -11.93 -22.93
CA ALA A 27 5.21 -10.89 -23.90
C ALA A 27 6.18 -11.08 -25.09
N GLN A 28 5.66 -11.48 -26.25
CA GLN A 28 6.46 -11.62 -27.44
C GLN A 28 6.72 -10.22 -28.01
N SER A 29 7.91 -9.69 -27.75
CA SER A 29 8.46 -8.55 -28.49
C SER A 29 8.61 -8.95 -29.96
N THR A 30 7.71 -8.48 -30.81
CA THR A 30 7.95 -8.40 -32.25
C THR A 30 8.61 -7.06 -32.55
N ASP A 31 9.86 -7.10 -33.04
CA ASP A 31 10.67 -5.93 -33.45
C ASP A 31 11.15 -4.97 -32.34
N GLY A 32 11.25 -5.44 -31.09
CA GLY A 32 11.76 -4.63 -29.95
C GLY A 32 10.75 -3.59 -29.44
N ARG A 33 9.52 -3.60 -29.95
CA ARG A 33 8.43 -2.78 -29.46
C ARG A 33 7.63 -3.56 -28.41
N TRP A 34 7.47 -2.97 -27.23
CA TRP A 34 6.62 -3.52 -26.19
C TRP A 34 5.18 -3.66 -26.70
N VAL A 35 4.59 -4.83 -26.47
CA VAL A 35 3.18 -5.13 -26.71
C VAL A 35 2.59 -5.50 -25.36
N MET A 36 1.54 -4.78 -24.97
CA MET A 36 0.89 -5.00 -23.69
C MET A 36 0.36 -6.44 -23.59
N PRO A 37 0.77 -7.21 -22.55
CA PRO A 37 0.24 -8.54 -22.34
C PRO A 37 -1.25 -8.47 -22.03
N ARG A 38 -1.98 -9.50 -22.46
CA ARG A 38 -3.41 -9.63 -22.23
C ARG A 38 -3.73 -10.98 -21.58
N THR A 39 -4.71 -10.98 -20.70
CA THR A 39 -5.28 -12.18 -20.09
C THR A 39 -6.03 -13.02 -21.13
N ALA A 40 -6.43 -14.24 -20.76
CA ALA A 40 -7.17 -15.15 -21.65
C ALA A 40 -8.53 -14.58 -22.11
N ASP A 41 -9.10 -13.69 -21.30
CA ASP A 41 -10.32 -12.92 -21.52
C ASP A 41 -10.09 -11.63 -22.33
N GLY A 42 -8.85 -11.31 -22.70
CA GLY A 42 -8.49 -10.23 -23.62
C GLY A 42 -8.27 -8.87 -22.97
N HIS A 43 -8.38 -8.77 -21.64
CA HIS A 43 -8.06 -7.56 -20.90
C HIS A 43 -6.55 -7.41 -20.66
N PRO A 44 -6.04 -6.19 -20.44
CA PRO A 44 -4.65 -5.99 -20.00
C PRO A 44 -4.30 -6.88 -18.81
N ASP A 45 -3.12 -7.49 -18.87
CA ASP A 45 -2.59 -8.31 -17.77
C ASP A 45 -1.87 -7.41 -16.76
N LEU A 46 -2.50 -7.25 -15.59
CA LEU A 46 -1.96 -6.48 -14.45
C LEU A 46 -1.28 -7.38 -13.41
N GLN A 47 -1.24 -8.70 -13.63
CA GLN A 47 -0.71 -9.63 -12.65
C GLN A 47 0.78 -9.42 -12.39
N GLY A 48 1.19 -9.76 -11.17
CA GLY A 48 2.59 -9.72 -10.76
C GLY A 48 2.79 -8.98 -9.45
N SER A 49 4.07 -8.76 -9.14
CA SER A 49 4.48 -8.03 -7.95
C SER A 49 4.94 -6.62 -8.32
N TRP A 50 4.49 -5.66 -7.52
CA TRP A 50 4.59 -4.23 -7.79
C TRP A 50 5.04 -3.50 -6.53
N THR A 51 5.75 -2.38 -6.66
CA THR A 51 6.04 -1.43 -5.58
C THR A 51 5.56 -0.04 -5.95
N ASN A 52 5.09 0.73 -4.97
CA ASN A 52 4.76 2.14 -5.14
C ASN A 52 5.70 3.09 -4.39
N GLU A 53 6.85 2.59 -3.93
CA GLU A 53 7.87 3.39 -3.26
C GLU A 53 8.33 4.56 -4.14
N THR A 54 8.53 5.73 -3.51
CA THR A 54 8.96 6.92 -4.24
C THR A 54 9.42 8.02 -3.29
N LEU A 55 10.33 8.87 -3.80
CA LEU A 55 10.71 10.13 -3.16
C LEU A 55 9.69 11.25 -3.38
N THR A 56 8.74 11.08 -4.28
CA THR A 56 7.74 12.11 -4.57
C THR A 56 6.79 12.29 -3.39
N PRO A 57 6.70 13.48 -2.79
CA PRO A 57 5.83 13.72 -1.64
C PRO A 57 4.35 13.68 -2.05
N MET A 58 3.45 13.42 -1.10
CA MET A 58 2.00 13.48 -1.34
C MET A 58 1.55 14.85 -1.86
N SER A 59 1.97 15.91 -1.17
CA SER A 59 1.60 17.29 -1.44
C SER A 59 2.72 18.06 -2.11
N ARG A 60 2.37 18.99 -3.00
CA ARG A 60 3.36 19.82 -3.70
C ARG A 60 3.99 20.86 -2.78
N PRO A 61 5.33 20.91 -2.69
CA PRO A 61 6.02 22.02 -2.04
C PRO A 61 5.66 23.36 -2.68
N ASP A 62 5.54 24.40 -1.85
CA ASP A 62 5.18 25.74 -2.32
C ASP A 62 6.18 26.26 -3.36
N GLY A 63 5.67 26.85 -4.44
CA GLY A 63 6.48 27.43 -5.52
C GLY A 63 7.11 26.41 -6.47
N GLN A 64 6.77 25.13 -6.35
CA GLN A 64 7.22 24.08 -7.27
C GLN A 64 6.18 23.86 -8.38
N ASP A 65 6.65 23.67 -9.61
CA ASP A 65 5.81 23.25 -10.73
C ASP A 65 5.35 21.79 -10.57
N GLN A 66 4.29 21.38 -11.27
CA GLN A 66 3.81 19.99 -11.25
C GLN A 66 4.85 19.00 -11.77
N ALA A 67 5.54 19.39 -12.84
CA ALA A 67 6.63 18.65 -13.44
C ALA A 67 7.95 19.07 -12.77
N LEU A 68 8.70 18.09 -12.28
CA LEU A 68 10.07 18.32 -11.81
C LEU A 68 11.03 18.29 -12.99
N ALA A 69 11.94 19.28 -13.04
CA ALA A 69 13.03 19.26 -14.00
C ALA A 69 13.97 18.08 -13.75
N LEU A 70 14.49 17.47 -14.82
CA LEU A 70 15.31 16.26 -14.75
C LEU A 70 16.56 16.44 -13.87
N ASP A 71 17.22 17.60 -13.96
CA ASP A 71 18.40 17.92 -13.18
C ASP A 71 18.09 18.10 -11.68
N VAL A 72 16.92 18.64 -11.35
CA VAL A 72 16.43 18.76 -9.97
C VAL A 72 16.10 17.39 -9.40
N ALA A 73 15.42 16.54 -10.17
CA ALA A 73 15.13 15.16 -9.77
C ALA A 73 16.43 14.37 -9.50
N ALA A 74 17.38 14.41 -10.45
CA ALA A 74 18.66 13.72 -10.31
C ALA A 74 19.47 14.20 -9.09
N GLN A 75 19.41 15.50 -8.75
CA GLN A 75 20.03 16.02 -7.54
C GLN A 75 19.35 15.50 -6.27
N GLY A 76 18.02 15.43 -6.25
CA GLY A 76 17.25 14.88 -5.14
C GLY A 76 17.52 13.39 -4.91
N GLU A 77 17.54 12.59 -5.97
CA GLU A 77 17.86 11.15 -5.94
C GLU A 77 19.30 10.91 -5.47
N LYS A 78 20.26 11.70 -5.99
CA LYS A 78 21.64 11.64 -5.50
C LYS A 78 21.74 11.98 -4.02
N ARG A 79 21.06 13.03 -3.56
CA ARG A 79 21.03 13.41 -2.14
C ARG A 79 20.44 12.28 -1.29
N ARG A 80 19.38 11.62 -1.76
CA ARG A 80 18.79 10.45 -1.09
C ARG A 80 19.80 9.31 -0.97
N ALA A 81 20.51 8.98 -2.05
CA ALA A 81 21.53 7.94 -2.06
C ALA A 81 22.69 8.25 -1.10
N ASP A 82 23.17 9.50 -1.08
CA ASP A 82 24.22 9.95 -0.16
C ASP A 82 23.80 9.83 1.31
N ILE A 83 22.55 10.20 1.63
CA ILE A 83 21.96 10.04 2.97
C ILE A 83 21.87 8.56 3.35
N ALA A 84 21.38 7.71 2.44
CA ALA A 84 21.28 6.27 2.66
C ALA A 84 22.64 5.66 2.97
N ALA A 85 23.64 5.95 2.14
CA ALA A 85 25.00 5.45 2.28
C ALA A 85 25.68 5.94 3.56
N PHE A 86 25.30 7.11 4.08
CA PHE A 86 25.78 7.60 5.36
C PHE A 86 25.11 6.90 6.56
N LEU A 87 23.77 6.82 6.56
CA LEU A 87 22.99 6.31 7.68
C LEU A 87 23.00 4.78 7.79
N ALA A 88 23.25 4.07 6.69
CA ALA A 88 23.38 2.61 6.67
C ALA A 88 24.78 2.10 7.04
N ARG A 89 25.70 2.99 7.44
CA ARG A 89 27.05 2.57 7.87
C ARG A 89 26.96 1.65 9.09
N PRO A 90 27.88 0.67 9.21
CA PRO A 90 27.98 -0.15 10.41
C PRO A 90 28.09 0.74 11.64
N SER A 91 27.31 0.41 12.68
CA SER A 91 27.47 1.04 13.98
C SER A 91 28.86 0.72 14.55
N ASP A 92 29.41 1.64 15.33
CA ASP A 92 30.65 1.42 16.06
C ASP A 92 30.48 0.20 17.00
N PRO A 93 31.29 -0.88 16.83
CA PRO A 93 31.20 -2.06 17.67
C PRO A 93 31.58 -1.78 19.13
N ASP A 94 32.34 -0.71 19.39
CA ASP A 94 32.81 -0.32 20.71
C ASP A 94 31.92 0.77 21.36
N ARG A 95 30.76 1.09 20.74
CA ARG A 95 29.84 2.09 21.29
C ARG A 95 29.31 1.68 22.66
N GLU A 96 29.22 2.65 23.57
CA GLU A 96 28.58 2.45 24.87
C GLU A 96 27.07 2.18 24.73
N ALA A 97 26.47 1.65 25.79
CA ALA A 97 25.02 1.49 25.84
C ALA A 97 24.33 2.85 25.66
N PRO A 98 23.17 2.92 24.97
CA PRO A 98 22.39 4.14 24.90
C PRO A 98 22.07 4.69 26.29
N PRO A 99 21.91 6.02 26.44
CA PRO A 99 21.47 6.61 27.70
C PRO A 99 20.15 5.99 28.18
N VAL A 100 19.91 6.02 29.49
CA VAL A 100 18.63 5.62 30.05
C VAL A 100 17.53 6.49 29.45
N GLY A 101 16.54 5.87 28.81
CA GLY A 101 15.48 6.56 28.07
C GLY A 101 15.78 6.78 26.59
N GLY A 102 16.94 6.35 26.08
CA GLY A 102 17.31 6.42 24.67
C GLY A 102 18.33 7.48 24.31
N ASP A 103 18.68 7.54 23.04
CA ASP A 103 19.60 8.54 22.48
C ASP A 103 18.89 9.84 22.04
N GLY A 104 17.57 9.92 22.21
CA GLY A 104 16.75 11.06 21.80
C GLY A 104 16.54 11.16 20.28
N SER A 105 17.08 10.22 19.50
CA SER A 105 16.84 10.15 18.06
C SER A 105 15.38 9.85 17.80
N THR A 106 14.79 10.54 16.83
CA THR A 106 13.44 10.24 16.29
C THR A 106 13.48 9.72 14.86
N ALA A 107 14.69 9.51 14.31
CA ALA A 107 14.89 8.95 12.98
C ALA A 107 14.52 7.46 12.93
N GLY A 108 14.03 6.97 11.78
CA GLY A 108 13.74 5.54 11.59
C GLY A 108 12.70 4.98 12.57
N GLY A 109 11.70 5.78 12.95
CA GLY A 109 10.61 5.35 13.85
C GLY A 109 11.02 5.14 15.30
N SER A 110 12.17 5.67 15.71
CA SER A 110 12.80 5.45 17.02
C SER A 110 12.07 6.02 18.23
N GLY A 111 11.20 7.02 18.06
CA GLY A 111 10.44 7.60 19.17
C GLY A 111 11.29 8.11 20.35
N GLY A 112 12.56 8.46 20.14
CA GLY A 112 13.50 8.88 21.19
C GLY A 112 14.34 7.76 21.81
N VAL A 113 13.97 6.49 21.59
CA VAL A 113 14.60 5.32 22.24
C VAL A 113 15.68 4.61 21.38
N GLY A 114 15.98 5.15 20.20
CA GLY A 114 16.76 4.48 19.17
C GLY A 114 15.89 3.58 18.29
N GLY A 115 16.12 3.57 16.97
CA GLY A 115 15.20 2.98 15.99
C GLY A 115 15.91 2.11 14.97
N TYR A 116 15.20 1.80 13.89
CA TYR A 116 15.78 0.98 12.83
C TYR A 116 17.04 1.63 12.27
N ASN A 117 18.09 0.81 12.09
CA ASN A 117 19.18 1.21 11.22
C ASN A 117 18.58 1.53 9.85
N TYR A 118 19.03 2.61 9.23
CA TYR A 118 18.48 3.08 7.97
C TYR A 118 18.62 2.07 6.82
N PHE A 119 19.50 1.07 6.96
CA PHE A 119 19.56 -0.12 6.12
C PHE A 119 18.20 -0.83 5.94
N TYR A 120 17.33 -0.81 6.96
CA TYR A 120 16.00 -1.43 6.92
C TYR A 120 14.89 -0.46 6.46
N ILE A 121 15.23 0.78 6.10
CA ILE A 121 14.28 1.78 5.63
C ILE A 121 14.34 1.84 4.11
N ASP A 122 13.23 1.49 3.48
CA ASP A 122 13.02 1.49 2.04
C ASP A 122 11.83 2.38 1.65
N SER A 123 12.12 3.68 1.60
CA SER A 123 11.16 4.70 1.17
C SER A 123 11.07 4.85 -0.35
N GLY A 124 11.87 4.09 -1.10
CA GLY A 124 12.16 4.31 -2.52
C GLY A 124 13.31 5.28 -2.77
N ASP A 125 13.92 5.14 -3.95
CA ASP A 125 15.13 5.87 -4.37
C ASP A 125 14.90 6.87 -5.51
N ASN A 126 13.74 6.81 -6.17
CA ASN A 126 13.45 7.60 -7.38
C ASN A 126 12.16 8.43 -7.23
N TYR A 127 12.09 9.54 -7.96
CA TYR A 127 10.83 10.29 -8.10
C TYR A 127 9.83 9.53 -8.97
N ALA A 128 8.55 9.69 -8.67
CA ALA A 128 7.45 9.15 -9.44
C ALA A 128 7.45 9.72 -10.87
N VAL A 129 7.52 8.83 -11.86
CA VAL A 129 7.39 9.17 -13.28
C VAL A 129 6.06 8.65 -13.79
N PHE A 130 5.22 9.56 -14.28
CA PHE A 130 3.90 9.24 -14.81
C PHE A 130 3.78 9.76 -16.23
N ASN A 131 3.53 8.87 -17.20
CA ASN A 131 3.50 9.19 -18.64
C ASN A 131 4.72 9.99 -19.14
N GLY A 132 5.91 9.69 -18.58
CA GLY A 132 7.17 10.33 -18.95
C GLY A 132 7.45 11.68 -18.27
N GLU A 133 6.54 12.17 -17.42
CA GLU A 133 6.75 13.36 -16.60
C GLU A 133 7.14 12.99 -15.17
N ILE A 134 8.18 13.63 -14.63
CA ILE A 134 8.58 13.46 -13.23
C ILE A 134 7.67 14.32 -12.37
N ARG A 135 6.92 13.71 -11.44
CA ARG A 135 5.99 14.45 -10.58
C ARG A 135 6.70 15.04 -9.38
N SER A 136 6.44 16.33 -9.11
CA SER A 136 6.86 17.00 -7.88
C SER A 136 5.99 16.67 -6.67
N SER A 137 4.78 16.16 -6.91
CA SER A 137 3.84 15.67 -5.90
C SER A 137 2.94 14.56 -6.46
N LEU A 138 2.46 13.67 -5.59
CA LEU A 138 1.51 12.63 -6.00
C LEU A 138 0.10 13.20 -6.22
N ILE A 139 -0.32 14.21 -5.45
CA ILE A 139 -1.55 14.96 -5.75
C ILE A 139 -1.29 15.89 -6.93
N ILE A 140 -2.11 15.77 -7.97
CA ILE A 140 -2.02 16.58 -9.20
C ILE A 140 -3.23 17.50 -9.39
N ASP A 141 -4.37 17.14 -8.78
CA ASP A 141 -5.60 17.91 -8.81
C ASP A 141 -6.15 18.01 -7.39
N PRO A 142 -6.42 19.22 -6.85
CA PRO A 142 -6.32 20.53 -7.49
C PRO A 142 -4.90 20.89 -7.99
N PRO A 143 -4.75 21.82 -8.96
CA PRO A 143 -3.45 22.14 -9.58
C PRO A 143 -2.37 22.68 -8.64
N ASN A 144 -2.72 23.07 -7.42
CA ASN A 144 -1.74 23.43 -6.38
C ASN A 144 -1.09 22.20 -5.73
N GLY A 145 -1.51 20.98 -6.10
CA GLY A 145 -1.01 19.71 -5.56
C GLY A 145 -1.30 19.54 -4.07
N GLN A 146 -2.38 20.14 -3.56
CA GLN A 146 -2.79 20.06 -2.16
C GLN A 146 -4.19 19.46 -2.06
N ARG A 147 -4.42 18.62 -1.04
CA ARG A 147 -5.78 18.20 -0.70
C ARG A 147 -6.65 19.43 -0.37
N PRO A 148 -7.88 19.53 -0.88
CA PRO A 148 -8.83 20.55 -0.47
C PRO A 148 -9.02 20.60 1.04
N PRO A 149 -9.23 21.79 1.64
CA PRO A 149 -9.44 21.91 3.07
C PRO A 149 -10.68 21.12 3.54
N LEU A 150 -10.73 20.87 4.85
CA LEU A 150 -11.92 20.28 5.46
C LEU A 150 -13.09 21.28 5.38
N THR A 151 -14.31 20.78 5.17
CA THR A 151 -15.54 21.57 5.36
C THR A 151 -15.74 21.94 6.84
N GLU A 152 -16.69 22.81 7.15
CA GLU A 152 -17.06 23.10 8.55
C GLU A 152 -17.47 21.82 9.31
N GLU A 153 -18.24 20.95 8.65
CA GLU A 153 -18.64 19.66 9.21
C GLU A 153 -17.45 18.70 9.38
N GLY A 154 -16.54 18.66 8.41
CA GLY A 154 -15.31 17.88 8.49
C GLY A 154 -14.39 18.34 9.62
N GLN A 155 -14.29 19.66 9.84
CA GLN A 155 -13.57 20.25 10.96
C GLN A 155 -14.23 19.85 12.29
N ARG A 156 -15.56 19.99 12.41
CA ARG A 156 -16.32 19.59 13.61
C ARG A 156 -16.10 18.11 13.95
N ARG A 157 -16.25 17.19 12.99
CA ARG A 157 -16.02 15.75 13.22
C ARG A 157 -14.58 15.43 13.59
N THR A 158 -13.61 16.14 13.03
CA THR A 158 -12.19 15.97 13.37
C THR A 158 -11.91 16.45 14.79
N GLU A 159 -12.50 17.58 15.19
CA GLU A 159 -12.44 18.09 16.55
C GLU A 159 -13.07 17.11 17.54
N GLU A 160 -14.29 16.63 17.29
CA GLU A 160 -14.97 15.67 18.16
C GLU A 160 -14.18 14.38 18.34
N ARG A 161 -13.58 13.85 17.26
CA ARG A 161 -12.67 12.69 17.37
C ARG A 161 -11.44 13.00 18.21
N ARG A 162 -10.88 14.21 18.10
CA ARG A 162 -9.72 14.65 18.89
C ARG A 162 -10.09 14.81 20.36
N GLU A 163 -11.19 15.49 20.66
CA GLU A 163 -11.72 15.67 22.02
C GLU A 163 -12.03 14.33 22.67
N PHE A 164 -12.69 13.41 21.95
CA PHE A 164 -12.93 12.06 22.43
C PHE A 164 -11.63 11.34 22.78
N ARG A 165 -10.65 11.33 21.86
CA ARG A 165 -9.36 10.67 22.09
C ARG A 165 -8.55 11.29 23.23
N SER A 166 -8.67 12.60 23.46
CA SER A 166 -7.97 13.30 24.54
C SER A 166 -8.44 12.93 25.95
N GLN A 167 -9.56 12.19 26.07
CA GLN A 167 -10.03 11.66 27.35
C GLN A 167 -9.22 10.47 27.84
N PHE A 168 -8.31 9.94 27.02
CA PHE A 168 -7.51 8.76 27.31
C PHE A 168 -6.02 9.04 27.13
N GLU A 169 -5.18 8.38 27.92
CA GLU A 169 -3.76 8.32 27.66
C GLU A 169 -3.44 7.34 26.51
N GLU A 170 -2.24 7.47 25.95
CA GLU A 170 -1.79 6.73 24.75
C GLU A 170 -1.83 5.20 24.91
N TYR A 171 -1.80 4.72 26.16
CA TYR A 171 -1.68 3.31 26.53
C TYR A 171 -2.83 2.82 27.44
N ASP A 172 -3.91 3.58 27.59
CA ASP A 172 -5.04 3.20 28.46
C ASP A 172 -5.86 2.04 27.93
N ASN A 173 -5.99 1.93 26.60
CA ASN A 173 -6.75 0.88 25.96
C ASN A 173 -6.18 0.55 24.57
N PRO A 174 -6.29 -0.70 24.11
CA PRO A 174 -5.73 -1.13 22.83
C PRO A 174 -6.30 -0.35 21.64
N GLU A 175 -7.53 0.15 21.74
CA GLU A 175 -8.17 0.96 20.70
C GLU A 175 -7.55 2.37 20.53
N ASN A 176 -6.77 2.85 21.51
CA ASN A 176 -6.03 4.12 21.35
C ASN A 176 -4.82 3.97 20.44
N ARG A 177 -4.39 2.72 20.17
CA ARG A 177 -3.27 2.43 19.27
C ARG A 177 -3.70 2.54 17.80
N PRO A 178 -2.81 3.06 16.92
CA PRO A 178 -3.06 3.10 15.48
C PRO A 178 -3.41 1.73 14.88
N LEU A 179 -4.15 1.72 13.77
CA LEU A 179 -4.59 0.49 13.09
C LEU A 179 -3.42 -0.44 12.70
N GLY A 180 -2.30 0.12 12.25
CA GLY A 180 -1.12 -0.64 11.88
C GLY A 180 -0.44 -1.34 13.06
N GLU A 181 -0.42 -0.72 14.24
CA GLU A 181 0.10 -1.38 15.47
C GLU A 181 -0.83 -2.49 15.95
N ARG A 182 -2.12 -2.37 15.64
CA ARG A 182 -3.14 -3.39 15.93
C ARG A 182 -3.23 -4.45 14.82
N CYS A 183 -2.40 -4.35 13.77
CA CYS A 183 -2.40 -5.24 12.61
C CYS A 183 -3.76 -5.32 11.89
N MET A 184 -4.54 -4.23 11.91
CA MET A 184 -5.87 -4.17 11.31
C MET A 184 -5.86 -3.65 9.87
N MET A 185 -4.92 -2.74 9.58
CA MET A 185 -4.73 -2.08 8.28
C MET A 185 -3.29 -1.60 8.20
N SER A 186 -2.73 -1.58 7.00
CA SER A 186 -1.44 -0.98 6.69
C SER A 186 -1.37 0.53 7.02
N PHE A 187 -0.16 1.06 7.06
CA PHE A 187 0.16 2.41 7.51
C PHE A 187 -0.07 3.44 6.40
N GLY A 188 -0.54 4.63 6.75
CA GLY A 188 -0.62 5.77 5.82
C GLY A 188 -1.41 5.48 4.53
N SER A 189 -2.54 4.76 4.60
CA SER A 189 -3.35 4.37 3.43
C SER A 189 -2.63 3.47 2.43
N ASN A 190 -1.58 2.74 2.83
CA ASN A 190 -0.81 1.92 1.90
C ASN A 190 -1.58 0.71 1.33
N ALA A 191 -2.46 0.08 2.12
CA ALA A 191 -3.39 -0.94 1.61
C ALA A 191 -4.53 -0.36 0.76
N GLY A 192 -4.75 0.95 0.88
CA GLY A 192 -5.77 1.69 0.16
C GLY A 192 -7.23 1.30 0.47
N PRO A 193 -8.16 1.78 -0.36
CA PRO A 193 -7.95 2.84 -1.35
C PRO A 193 -7.83 4.24 -0.73
N PRO A 194 -7.12 5.20 -1.36
CA PRO A 194 -6.14 4.97 -2.43
C PRO A 194 -4.86 4.32 -1.86
N MET A 195 -4.15 3.53 -2.67
CA MET A 195 -2.90 2.85 -2.31
C MET A 195 -1.70 3.78 -2.45
N LEU A 196 -1.28 4.34 -1.31
CA LEU A 196 -0.23 5.36 -1.26
C LEU A 196 1.08 4.81 -0.66
N PRO A 197 2.24 5.37 -1.03
CA PRO A 197 3.49 5.00 -0.39
C PRO A 197 3.44 5.35 1.10
N ASN A 198 3.89 4.41 1.93
CA ASN A 198 4.05 4.63 3.37
C ASN A 198 5.36 5.37 3.71
N TYR A 199 6.22 5.63 2.71
CA TYR A 199 7.52 6.31 2.80
C TYR A 199 8.52 5.67 3.78
N PHE A 200 8.33 4.39 4.11
CA PHE A 200 9.12 3.72 5.13
C PHE A 200 9.68 2.37 4.68
N TYR A 201 8.85 1.35 4.43
CA TYR A 201 9.28 0.03 3.92
C TYR A 201 8.05 -0.81 3.53
N ASN A 202 8.26 -1.97 2.88
CA ASN A 202 7.20 -2.92 2.50
C ASN A 202 6.07 -2.27 1.66
N ASN A 203 6.45 -1.39 0.72
CA ASN A 203 5.55 -0.69 -0.20
C ASN A 203 5.11 -1.57 -1.39
N ASN A 204 5.01 -2.87 -1.16
CA ASN A 204 4.86 -3.88 -2.20
C ASN A 204 3.43 -4.44 -2.26
N TYR A 205 3.05 -4.85 -3.46
CA TYR A 205 1.75 -5.40 -3.79
C TYR A 205 1.90 -6.65 -4.66
N THR A 206 1.01 -7.61 -4.48
CA THR A 206 0.81 -8.71 -5.43
C THR A 206 -0.59 -8.59 -6.02
N ILE A 207 -0.68 -8.52 -7.34
CA ILE A 207 -1.93 -8.49 -8.09
C ILE A 207 -2.17 -9.87 -8.70
N VAL A 208 -3.34 -10.43 -8.43
CA VAL A 208 -3.85 -11.65 -9.08
C VAL A 208 -5.16 -11.30 -9.77
N GLN A 209 -5.28 -11.69 -11.03
CA GLN A 209 -6.41 -11.34 -11.88
C GLN A 209 -7.09 -12.61 -12.40
N THR A 210 -8.41 -12.65 -12.26
CA THR A 210 -9.28 -13.66 -12.89
C THR A 210 -10.21 -12.96 -13.88
N ALA A 211 -11.05 -13.74 -14.56
CA ALA A 211 -12.05 -13.17 -15.46
C ALA A 211 -13.12 -12.33 -14.73
N ASP A 212 -13.28 -12.52 -13.42
CA ASP A 212 -14.36 -11.94 -12.61
C ASP A 212 -13.89 -11.18 -11.35
N HIS A 213 -12.59 -11.24 -11.01
CA HIS A 213 -12.03 -10.57 -9.85
C HIS A 213 -10.61 -10.07 -10.09
N VAL A 214 -10.23 -9.02 -9.36
CA VAL A 214 -8.85 -8.62 -9.14
C VAL A 214 -8.58 -8.64 -7.64
N MET A 215 -7.61 -9.45 -7.22
CA MET A 215 -7.12 -9.46 -5.84
C MET A 215 -5.83 -8.65 -5.77
N ILE A 216 -5.76 -7.74 -4.80
CA ILE A 216 -4.56 -6.98 -4.48
C ILE A 216 -4.18 -7.33 -3.04
N MET A 217 -3.04 -7.98 -2.88
CA MET A 217 -2.40 -8.23 -1.59
C MET A 217 -1.37 -7.13 -1.34
N THR A 218 -1.46 -6.42 -0.23
CA THR A 218 -0.44 -5.48 0.24
C THR A 218 0.50 -6.21 1.20
N GLU A 219 1.82 -6.09 0.98
CA GLU A 219 2.83 -6.75 1.81
C GLU A 219 2.73 -6.29 3.26
N MET A 220 2.75 -4.97 3.49
CA MET A 220 2.68 -4.41 4.83
C MET A 220 1.39 -4.83 5.53
N VAL A 221 1.52 -5.36 6.75
CA VAL A 221 0.46 -6.00 7.55
C VAL A 221 -0.09 -7.30 6.99
N HIS A 222 -0.29 -7.49 5.66
CA HIS A 222 -0.96 -8.59 4.94
C HIS A 222 -2.41 -8.31 4.46
N ASP A 223 -2.75 -7.05 4.13
CA ASP A 223 -4.10 -6.69 3.70
C ASP A 223 -4.48 -7.26 2.32
N VAL A 224 -5.65 -7.89 2.22
CA VAL A 224 -6.18 -8.44 0.94
C VAL A 224 -7.43 -7.70 0.54
N ARG A 225 -7.35 -6.99 -0.58
CA ARG A 225 -8.51 -6.37 -1.22
C ARG A 225 -8.98 -7.21 -2.40
N ILE A 226 -10.28 -7.52 -2.44
CA ILE A 226 -10.91 -8.26 -3.54
C ILE A 226 -11.84 -7.30 -4.27
N ILE A 227 -11.53 -7.04 -5.54
CA ILE A 227 -12.31 -6.19 -6.44
C ILE A 227 -13.12 -7.11 -7.35
N LYS A 228 -14.44 -7.00 -7.31
CA LYS A 228 -15.34 -7.76 -8.19
C LYS A 228 -15.47 -7.06 -9.54
N LEU A 229 -15.36 -7.79 -10.64
CA LEU A 229 -15.49 -7.24 -11.99
C LEU A 229 -16.92 -7.39 -12.52
N GLY A 230 -17.43 -6.35 -13.19
CA GLY A 230 -18.71 -6.37 -13.89
C GLY A 230 -19.76 -5.46 -13.27
N THR A 231 -21.02 -5.92 -13.21
CA THR A 231 -22.12 -5.11 -12.68
C THR A 231 -22.04 -5.04 -11.15
N PRO A 232 -22.04 -3.83 -10.55
CA PRO A 232 -22.04 -3.69 -9.10
C PRO A 232 -23.28 -4.29 -8.43
N ASP A 233 -23.07 -5.00 -7.32
CA ASP A 233 -24.10 -5.45 -6.37
C ASP A 233 -23.74 -4.94 -4.96
N PRO A 234 -23.95 -3.64 -4.69
CA PRO A 234 -23.34 -2.96 -3.55
C PRO A 234 -23.77 -3.54 -2.19
N LEU A 235 -22.85 -3.56 -1.24
CA LEU A 235 -23.17 -3.90 0.15
C LEU A 235 -24.17 -2.89 0.77
N PRO A 236 -25.01 -3.32 1.72
CA PRO A 236 -25.86 -2.40 2.47
C PRO A 236 -25.05 -1.26 3.11
N GLU A 237 -25.59 -0.04 3.14
CA GLU A 237 -24.87 1.18 3.57
C GLU A 237 -24.26 1.12 4.98
N ASN A 238 -24.81 0.27 5.85
CA ASN A 238 -24.35 0.04 7.22
C ASN A 238 -23.27 -1.04 7.34
N VAL A 239 -22.96 -1.77 6.26
CA VAL A 239 -21.88 -2.75 6.19
C VAL A 239 -20.66 -2.05 5.60
N ARG A 240 -19.69 -1.73 6.45
CA ARG A 240 -18.51 -0.93 6.10
C ARG A 240 -17.20 -1.66 6.42
N PRO A 241 -16.77 -2.60 5.55
CA PRO A 241 -15.53 -3.31 5.75
C PRO A 241 -14.33 -2.38 5.65
N TRP A 242 -13.19 -2.83 6.18
CA TRP A 242 -11.90 -2.25 5.84
C TRP A 242 -11.67 -2.35 4.34
N MET A 243 -11.00 -1.35 3.75
CA MET A 243 -10.81 -1.20 2.30
C MET A 243 -12.11 -0.99 1.49
N GLY A 244 -13.28 -0.93 2.15
CA GLY A 244 -14.56 -0.65 1.51
C GLY A 244 -15.10 -1.77 0.61
N ASP A 245 -16.15 -1.44 -0.13
CA ASP A 245 -16.78 -2.30 -1.14
C ASP A 245 -16.32 -1.85 -2.53
N SER A 246 -15.40 -2.62 -3.15
CA SER A 246 -14.74 -2.27 -4.41
C SER A 246 -15.31 -3.03 -5.62
N TRP A 247 -15.62 -2.30 -6.68
CA TRP A 247 -16.15 -2.82 -7.94
C TRP A 247 -15.35 -2.30 -9.12
N GLY A 248 -15.02 -3.18 -10.06
CA GLY A 248 -14.19 -2.88 -11.20
C GLY A 248 -14.87 -3.10 -12.55
N HIS A 249 -14.53 -2.27 -13.53
CA HIS A 249 -14.86 -2.49 -14.93
C HIS A 249 -13.76 -1.97 -15.85
N TRP A 250 -13.70 -2.53 -17.05
CA TRP A 250 -12.72 -2.10 -18.06
C TRP A 250 -13.27 -0.95 -18.91
N GLN A 251 -12.48 0.11 -19.06
CA GLN A 251 -12.68 1.18 -20.03
C GLN A 251 -11.54 1.14 -21.04
N GLY A 252 -11.75 0.43 -22.16
CA GLY A 252 -10.67 0.11 -23.08
C GLY A 252 -9.61 -0.74 -22.37
N ASP A 253 -8.40 -0.19 -22.24
CA ASP A 253 -7.25 -0.84 -21.63
C ASP A 253 -6.95 -0.37 -20.19
N THR A 254 -7.92 0.31 -19.56
CA THR A 254 -7.81 0.76 -18.16
C THR A 254 -8.82 0.03 -17.29
N LEU A 255 -8.36 -0.58 -16.20
CA LEU A 255 -9.25 -1.05 -15.14
C LEU A 255 -9.65 0.16 -14.28
N VAL A 256 -10.95 0.44 -14.22
CA VAL A 256 -11.52 1.46 -13.33
C VAL A 256 -12.13 0.76 -12.15
N VAL A 257 -11.79 1.18 -10.94
CA VAL A 257 -12.29 0.61 -9.68
C VAL A 257 -12.97 1.70 -8.88
N GLU A 258 -14.23 1.49 -8.53
CA GLU A 258 -14.99 2.37 -7.65
C GLU A 258 -15.14 1.70 -6.29
N THR A 259 -14.81 2.42 -5.22
CA THR A 259 -14.94 1.94 -3.85
C THR A 259 -15.84 2.87 -3.03
N ALA A 260 -16.81 2.27 -2.34
CA ALA A 260 -17.69 2.93 -1.38
C ALA A 260 -17.70 2.17 -0.04
N ASN A 261 -18.59 2.55 0.89
CA ASN A 261 -18.77 1.89 2.19
C ASN A 261 -17.46 1.69 2.99
N ILE A 262 -16.53 2.64 2.89
CA ILE A 262 -15.26 2.58 3.61
C ILE A 262 -15.53 2.69 5.12
N ASN A 263 -14.80 1.89 5.90
CA ASN A 263 -14.87 1.95 7.36
C ASN A 263 -14.54 3.36 7.87
N LEU A 264 -15.39 3.92 8.74
CA LEU A 264 -15.26 5.30 9.22
C LEU A 264 -14.05 5.53 10.15
N GLN A 265 -13.41 4.45 10.60
CA GLN A 265 -12.16 4.48 11.38
C GLN A 265 -10.92 4.34 10.49
N GLN A 266 -11.08 4.08 9.18
CA GLN A 266 -9.97 4.03 8.24
C GLN A 266 -9.34 5.40 8.06
N THR A 267 -8.02 5.41 7.90
CA THR A 267 -7.31 6.62 7.48
C THR A 267 -7.22 6.64 5.96
N LEU A 268 -7.74 7.69 5.34
CA LEU A 268 -7.57 7.96 3.91
C LEU A 268 -6.44 8.97 3.69
N ALA A 269 -5.87 8.93 2.48
CA ALA A 269 -4.98 9.96 1.93
C ALA A 269 -3.60 10.10 2.60
N GLY A 270 -3.02 9.01 3.12
CA GLY A 270 -1.63 9.02 3.53
C GLY A 270 -1.44 9.29 5.03
N TYR A 271 -0.49 10.17 5.32
CA TYR A 271 -0.18 10.67 6.66
C TYR A 271 -0.62 12.14 6.81
N PRO A 272 -0.75 12.65 8.05
CA PRO A 272 -0.92 14.08 8.29
C PRO A 272 0.14 14.92 7.56
N PRO A 273 -0.20 16.10 7.02
CA PRO A 273 -1.48 16.81 7.18
C PRO A 273 -2.56 16.43 6.14
N VAL A 274 -2.25 15.53 5.21
CA VAL A 274 -3.16 15.14 4.12
C VAL A 274 -4.23 14.17 4.61
N ALA A 275 -3.85 13.28 5.52
CA ALA A 275 -4.71 12.24 6.04
C ALA A 275 -6.00 12.76 6.70
N PHE A 276 -7.10 12.03 6.52
CA PHE A 276 -8.36 12.26 7.21
C PHE A 276 -9.14 10.94 7.36
N ALA A 277 -10.09 10.91 8.28
CA ALA A 277 -11.01 9.78 8.43
C ALA A 277 -12.29 10.05 7.63
N PRO A 278 -12.78 9.08 6.83
CA PRO A 278 -13.87 9.28 5.89
C PRO A 278 -15.22 9.53 6.60
N SER A 279 -16.16 10.09 5.85
CA SER A 279 -17.58 10.07 6.15
C SER A 279 -18.29 8.91 5.44
N GLU A 280 -19.58 8.81 5.69
CA GLU A 280 -20.48 7.89 5.02
C GLU A 280 -20.53 8.09 3.50
N ALA A 281 -20.25 9.32 3.03
CA ALA A 281 -20.30 9.74 1.64
C ALA A 281 -18.97 9.54 0.89
N ALA A 282 -17.93 9.04 1.56
CA ALA A 282 -16.62 8.83 0.94
C ALA A 282 -16.69 7.82 -0.20
N LYS A 283 -16.11 8.21 -1.34
CA LYS A 283 -15.89 7.38 -2.52
C LYS A 283 -14.45 7.54 -2.99
N VAL A 284 -13.86 6.44 -3.46
CA VAL A 284 -12.56 6.47 -4.12
C VAL A 284 -12.69 5.79 -5.46
N THR A 285 -12.32 6.52 -6.53
CA THR A 285 -12.23 5.99 -7.88
C THR A 285 -10.76 5.80 -8.21
N GLU A 286 -10.35 4.61 -8.60
CA GLU A 286 -8.98 4.26 -8.96
C GLU A 286 -8.93 3.82 -10.42
N ARG A 287 -7.80 4.06 -11.09
CA ARG A 287 -7.56 3.64 -12.47
C ARG A 287 -6.21 2.97 -12.56
N PHE A 288 -6.16 1.81 -13.20
CA PHE A 288 -4.94 1.04 -13.43
C PHE A 288 -4.75 0.89 -14.93
N THR A 289 -3.66 1.46 -15.44
CA THR A 289 -3.30 1.36 -16.85
C THR A 289 -1.89 0.81 -16.97
N ARG A 290 -1.72 -0.30 -17.70
CA ARG A 290 -0.40 -0.84 -17.97
C ARG A 290 0.32 0.08 -18.96
N ALA A 291 1.36 0.78 -18.50
CA ALA A 291 2.02 1.82 -19.29
C ALA A 291 3.18 1.27 -20.15
N ASP A 292 3.91 0.32 -19.60
CA ASP A 292 5.04 -0.36 -20.26
C ASP A 292 5.30 -1.73 -19.60
N GLU A 293 6.43 -2.39 -19.88
CA GLU A 293 6.80 -3.69 -19.31
C GLU A 293 7.01 -3.66 -17.78
N ASN A 294 7.32 -2.49 -17.21
CA ASN A 294 7.76 -2.35 -15.82
C ASN A 294 6.93 -1.34 -15.01
N THR A 295 5.85 -0.80 -15.60
CA THR A 295 5.03 0.23 -14.96
C THR A 295 3.52 -0.05 -15.09
N ILE A 296 2.80 0.06 -13.98
CA ILE A 296 1.35 0.33 -13.99
C ILE A 296 1.19 1.79 -13.56
N ASN A 297 0.57 2.59 -14.41
CA ASN A 297 0.12 3.92 -14.06
C ASN A 297 -1.15 3.76 -13.23
N TYR A 298 -1.03 4.00 -11.93
CA TYR A 298 -2.14 4.04 -11.01
C TYR A 298 -2.53 5.49 -10.71
N GLU A 299 -3.81 5.78 -10.86
CA GLU A 299 -4.42 7.08 -10.58
C GLU A 299 -5.56 6.88 -9.59
N PHE A 300 -5.85 7.90 -8.80
CA PHE A 300 -6.99 7.90 -7.91
C PHE A 300 -7.67 9.25 -7.88
N THR A 301 -8.96 9.24 -7.52
CA THR A 301 -9.76 10.40 -7.15
C THR A 301 -10.49 10.07 -5.85
N VAL A 302 -10.36 10.94 -4.85
CA VAL A 302 -11.07 10.83 -3.57
C VAL A 302 -12.15 11.89 -3.52
N GLU A 303 -13.37 11.46 -3.23
CA GLU A 303 -14.55 12.31 -3.07
C GLU A 303 -15.16 12.07 -1.70
N ASP A 304 -15.24 13.10 -0.87
CA ASP A 304 -15.96 13.06 0.40
C ASP A 304 -16.53 14.45 0.69
N PRO A 305 -17.71 14.80 0.15
CA PRO A 305 -18.26 16.16 0.25
C PRO A 305 -18.67 16.52 1.68
N THR A 306 -18.75 15.55 2.60
CA THR A 306 -18.97 15.83 4.02
C THR A 306 -17.67 16.26 4.68
N MET A 307 -16.54 15.60 4.37
CA MET A 307 -15.25 15.94 4.98
C MET A 307 -14.50 17.05 4.26
N LEU A 308 -14.57 17.12 2.93
CA LEU A 308 -13.72 17.96 2.07
C LEU A 308 -14.53 18.99 1.27
N SER A 309 -13.96 20.18 1.07
CA SER A 309 -14.59 21.22 0.26
C SER A 309 -14.57 20.95 -1.25
N GLY A 310 -13.90 19.88 -1.68
CA GLY A 310 -13.77 19.43 -3.06
C GLY A 310 -13.13 18.05 -3.11
N SER A 311 -13.12 17.44 -4.30
CA SER A 311 -12.37 16.22 -4.55
C SER A 311 -10.89 16.52 -4.79
N PHE A 312 -10.07 15.48 -4.73
CA PHE A 312 -8.68 15.56 -5.19
C PHE A 312 -8.28 14.27 -5.88
N SER A 313 -7.36 14.40 -6.82
CA SER A 313 -6.82 13.29 -7.60
C SER A 313 -5.30 13.27 -7.54
N GLY A 314 -4.76 12.07 -7.66
CA GLY A 314 -3.33 11.86 -7.67
C GLY A 314 -2.90 10.70 -8.55
N GLU A 315 -1.59 10.64 -8.76
CA GLU A 315 -0.93 9.69 -9.63
C GLU A 315 0.22 9.04 -8.85
N VAL A 316 0.20 7.72 -8.76
CA VAL A 316 1.25 6.93 -8.10
C VAL A 316 1.64 5.80 -9.03
N PRO A 317 2.73 5.92 -9.81
CA PRO A 317 3.15 4.83 -10.68
C PRO A 317 3.62 3.64 -9.83
N PHE A 318 3.17 2.45 -10.20
CA PHE A 318 3.66 1.21 -9.62
C PHE A 318 4.75 0.65 -10.52
N LYS A 319 5.91 0.34 -9.94
CA LYS A 319 7.04 -0.29 -10.64
C LYS A 319 7.05 -1.78 -10.37
N THR A 320 7.47 -2.59 -11.33
CA THR A 320 7.64 -4.03 -11.10
C THR A 320 8.64 -4.27 -9.99
N LEU A 321 8.29 -5.15 -9.05
CA LEU A 321 9.18 -5.61 -8.01
C LEU A 321 10.04 -6.76 -8.56
N ASP A 322 11.36 -6.59 -8.58
CA ASP A 322 12.31 -7.66 -8.93
C ASP A 322 12.55 -8.59 -7.72
N GLY A 323 11.50 -9.29 -7.31
CA GLY A 323 11.52 -10.11 -6.11
C GLY A 323 10.19 -10.75 -5.76
N LEU A 324 10.21 -11.57 -4.71
CA LEU A 324 9.01 -12.12 -4.10
C LEU A 324 8.52 -11.18 -3.01
N VAL A 325 7.20 -11.01 -2.93
CA VAL A 325 6.56 -10.44 -1.75
C VAL A 325 6.60 -11.50 -0.65
N TYR A 326 7.27 -11.20 0.46
CA TYR A 326 7.36 -12.10 1.60
C TYR A 326 6.18 -11.91 2.56
N GLU A 327 5.99 -12.89 3.44
CA GLU A 327 4.99 -12.80 4.48
C GLU A 327 5.34 -11.68 5.48
N TYR A 328 4.35 -10.85 5.79
CA TYR A 328 4.40 -9.92 6.91
C TYR A 328 3.54 -10.48 8.05
N SER A 329 4.14 -11.24 8.96
CA SER A 329 3.42 -11.91 10.05
C SER A 329 3.10 -10.94 11.21
N CYS A 330 2.28 -9.92 10.96
CA CYS A 330 2.01 -8.85 11.93
C CYS A 330 1.43 -9.37 13.27
N HIS A 331 0.60 -10.42 13.22
CA HIS A 331 0.00 -11.02 14.40
C HIS A 331 0.82 -12.17 15.01
N GLU A 332 1.57 -12.92 14.21
CA GLU A 332 2.29 -14.10 14.71
C GLU A 332 3.46 -13.69 15.60
N GLY A 333 3.43 -14.11 16.86
CA GLY A 333 4.46 -13.72 17.83
C GLY A 333 4.41 -12.24 18.25
N ASN A 334 3.34 -11.51 17.93
CA ASN A 334 3.19 -10.13 18.35
C ASN A 334 2.75 -10.03 19.82
N TYR A 335 3.75 -9.92 20.70
CA TYR A 335 3.57 -9.62 22.11
C TYR A 335 3.66 -8.12 22.41
N ALA A 336 3.89 -7.28 21.39
CA ALA A 336 4.18 -5.87 21.56
C ALA A 336 3.00 -5.14 22.19
N LEU A 337 1.77 -5.34 21.70
CA LEU A 337 0.60 -4.66 22.25
C LEU A 337 0.37 -5.00 23.73
N HIS A 338 0.47 -6.27 24.10
CA HIS A 338 0.40 -6.69 25.51
C HIS A 338 1.56 -6.08 26.32
N GLY A 339 2.78 -6.11 25.79
CA GLY A 339 3.97 -5.52 26.40
C GLY A 339 3.82 -4.03 26.68
N ILE A 340 3.41 -3.24 25.67
CA ILE A 340 3.17 -1.80 25.74
C ILE A 340 2.15 -1.48 26.84
N LEU A 341 0.97 -2.13 26.81
CA LEU A 341 -0.09 -1.87 27.77
C LEU A 341 0.32 -2.31 29.19
N SER A 342 0.97 -3.46 29.34
CA SER A 342 1.46 -3.94 30.64
C SER A 342 2.57 -3.04 31.21
N GLY A 343 3.42 -2.48 30.35
CA GLY A 343 4.46 -1.51 30.71
C GLY A 343 3.86 -0.22 31.25
N ALA A 344 2.82 0.30 30.61
CA ALA A 344 2.07 1.46 31.11
C ALA A 344 1.46 1.19 32.50
N ARG A 345 0.82 0.03 32.70
CA ARG A 345 0.29 -0.35 34.03
C ARG A 345 1.38 -0.57 35.08
N ALA A 346 2.61 -0.93 34.68
CA ALA A 346 3.74 -1.01 35.59
C ALA A 346 4.24 0.38 35.99
N PHE A 347 4.33 1.31 35.05
CA PHE A 347 4.71 2.70 35.28
C PHE A 347 3.75 3.41 36.24
N GLU A 348 2.44 3.25 36.06
CA GLU A 348 1.41 3.79 36.96
C GLU A 348 1.52 3.29 38.40
N ARG A 349 1.89 2.01 38.57
CA ARG A 349 2.10 1.43 39.91
C ARG A 349 3.36 1.96 40.60
N GLY A 350 4.37 2.37 39.84
CA GLY A 350 5.62 2.93 40.36
C GLY A 350 5.55 4.44 40.65
N ASN A 351 4.53 5.13 40.13
CA ASN A 351 4.31 6.57 40.32
C ASN A 351 3.20 6.90 41.35
N ASN A 352 2.61 5.88 41.97
CA ASN A 352 1.81 5.99 43.20
C ASN A 352 2.69 5.71 44.42
#